data_AF-A0A8M1KU86-F1
#
_entry.id   AF-A0A8M1KU86-F1
#
_cell.length_a   1.000
_cell.length_b   1.000
_cell.length_c   1.000
_cell.angle_alpha   90.00
_cell.angle_beta   90.00
_cell.angle_gamma   90.00
#
_symmetry.space_group_name_H-M   'P 1'
#
loop_
_entity.id
_entity.type
_entity.pdbx_description
1 polymer ?
#
loop_
_entity_poly.entity_id
_entity_poly.type
_entity_poly.pdbx_seq_one_letter_code
_entity_poly.pdbx_strand_id
1 'polypeptide(L)'
;MLSSLLLTCVARCNSPVSYLQLKFWKAYSQKESNFLDCYATKHAEKLAERNIKSFFEMEIPEPLKTPPRYSWGKISRFYKFGTMDKYYSTVHKYVETCKNPEDPMRFLSTKSGDSSNPAALDFVDECTMML
;
A
#
# COMPACT_ATOMS: atom_id res chain seq x y z
N MET A 1 -17.92 6.19 -29.89
CA MET A 1 -18.82 6.92 -28.97
C MET A 1 -19.99 6.08 -28.46
N LEU A 2 -20.73 5.37 -29.32
CA LEU A 2 -21.81 4.46 -28.88
C LEU A 2 -21.27 3.28 -28.04
N SER A 3 -20.13 2.71 -28.42
CA SER A 3 -19.47 1.61 -27.71
C SER A 3 -19.07 1.95 -26.27
N SER A 4 -18.50 3.14 -26.03
CA SER A 4 -18.12 3.60 -24.69
C SER A 4 -19.32 3.83 -23.77
N LEU A 5 -20.43 4.33 -24.32
CA LEU A 5 -21.67 4.53 -23.58
C LEU A 5 -22.26 3.19 -23.15
N LEU A 6 -22.38 2.23 -24.08
CA LEU A 6 -22.89 0.88 -23.83
C LEU A 6 -22.07 0.15 -22.77
N LEU A 7 -20.74 0.18 -22.86
CA LEU A 7 -19.85 -0.42 -21.86
C LEU A 7 -20.06 0.20 -20.47
N THR A 8 -20.22 1.52 -20.40
CA THR A 8 -20.46 2.22 -19.14
C THR A 8 -21.83 1.86 -18.54
N CYS A 9 -22.87 1.80 -19.36
CA CYS A 9 -24.21 1.39 -18.94
C CYS A 9 -24.21 -0.05 -18.42
N VAL A 10 -23.62 -0.99 -19.16
CA VAL A 10 -23.51 -2.40 -18.74
C VAL A 10 -22.76 -2.52 -17.40
N ALA A 11 -21.62 -1.83 -17.25
CA ALA A 11 -20.85 -1.86 -16.01
C ALA A 11 -21.62 -1.26 -14.81
N ARG A 12 -22.43 -0.21 -15.04
CA ARG A 12 -23.22 0.44 -13.99
C ARG A 12 -24.48 -0.35 -13.63
N CYS A 13 -25.19 -0.90 -14.61
CA CYS A 13 -26.41 -1.68 -14.39
C CYS A 13 -26.13 -3.06 -13.76
N ASN A 14 -24.95 -3.64 -13.98
CA ASN A 14 -24.52 -4.88 -13.33
C ASN A 14 -23.75 -4.65 -12.02
N SER A 15 -23.66 -3.39 -11.55
CA SER A 15 -23.00 -3.10 -10.29
C SER A 15 -23.85 -3.59 -9.12
N PRO A 16 -23.31 -4.43 -8.21
CA PRO A 16 -24.00 -4.85 -6.99
C PRO A 16 -24.16 -3.74 -5.94
N VAL A 17 -23.57 -2.56 -6.21
CA VAL A 17 -23.49 -1.42 -5.28
C VAL A 17 -24.35 -0.26 -5.78
N SER A 18 -25.11 0.35 -4.86
CA SER A 18 -25.95 1.51 -5.17
C SER A 18 -25.15 2.72 -5.68
N TYR A 19 -25.79 3.59 -6.46
CA TYR A 19 -25.12 4.77 -7.04
C TYR A 19 -24.47 5.69 -5.98
N LEU A 20 -25.17 5.94 -4.86
CA LEU A 20 -24.65 6.78 -3.78
C LEU A 20 -23.44 6.14 -3.10
N GLN A 21 -23.50 4.83 -2.84
CA GLN A 21 -22.38 4.10 -2.25
C GLN A 21 -21.18 4.06 -3.21
N LEU A 22 -21.40 3.89 -4.52
CA LEU A 22 -20.33 4.02 -5.52
C LEU A 22 -19.70 5.42 -5.52
N LYS A 23 -20.51 6.48 -5.39
CA LYS A 23 -20.02 7.87 -5.33
C LYS A 23 -19.16 8.08 -4.08
N PHE A 24 -19.64 7.62 -2.93
CA PHE A 24 -18.87 7.65 -1.69
C PHE A 24 -17.56 6.88 -1.81
N TRP A 25 -17.62 5.65 -2.32
CA TRP A 25 -16.45 4.79 -2.45
C TRP A 25 -15.37 5.42 -3.33
N LYS A 26 -15.74 6.01 -4.47
CA LYS A 26 -14.78 6.76 -5.31
C LYS A 26 -14.09 7.89 -4.54
N ALA A 27 -14.83 8.67 -3.76
CA ALA A 27 -14.27 9.75 -2.95
C ALA A 27 -13.36 9.21 -1.84
N TYR A 28 -13.78 8.14 -1.16
CA TYR A 28 -12.98 7.45 -0.14
C TYR A 28 -11.64 7.00 -0.71
N SER A 29 -11.64 6.24 -1.81
CA SER A 29 -10.40 5.69 -2.39
C SER A 29 -9.43 6.78 -2.85
N GLN A 30 -9.94 7.89 -3.39
CA GLN A 30 -9.09 9.04 -3.75
C GLN A 30 -8.45 9.68 -2.50
N LYS A 31 -9.23 9.88 -1.44
CA LYS A 31 -8.72 10.47 -0.19
C LYS A 31 -7.74 9.55 0.52
N GLU A 32 -8.03 8.25 0.56
CA GLU A 32 -7.16 7.23 1.14
C GLU A 32 -5.79 7.22 0.44
N SER A 33 -5.75 7.24 -0.90
CA SER A 33 -4.49 7.32 -1.65
C SER A 33 -3.69 8.57 -1.29
N ASN A 34 -4.33 9.74 -1.31
CA ASN A 34 -3.65 10.99 -0.99
C ASN A 34 -3.09 11.01 0.44
N PHE A 35 -3.83 10.44 1.40
CA PHE A 35 -3.36 10.34 2.77
C PHE A 35 -2.23 9.31 2.92
N LEU A 36 -2.31 8.19 2.21
CA LEU A 36 -1.25 7.19 2.20
C LEU A 36 0.06 7.80 1.67
N ASP A 37 0.01 8.49 0.53
CA ASP A 37 1.18 9.12 -0.07
C ASP A 37 1.78 10.19 0.85
N CYS A 38 0.95 11.10 1.36
CA CYS A 38 1.40 12.17 2.26
C CYS A 38 2.01 11.60 3.56
N TYR A 39 1.38 10.59 4.14
CA TYR A 39 1.87 9.97 5.37
C TYR A 39 3.15 9.15 5.12
N ALA A 40 3.20 8.39 4.02
CA ALA A 40 4.37 7.59 3.65
C ALA A 40 5.60 8.47 3.42
N THR A 41 5.45 9.59 2.72
CA THR A 41 6.54 10.56 2.51
C THR A 41 7.06 11.12 3.83
N LYS A 42 6.16 11.58 4.72
CA LYS A 42 6.54 12.10 6.04
C LYS A 42 7.19 11.03 6.94
N HIS A 43 6.73 9.79 6.86
CA HIS A 43 7.31 8.68 7.62
C HIS A 43 8.69 8.30 7.08
N ALA A 44 8.87 8.30 5.76
CA ALA A 44 10.16 8.07 5.11
C ALA A 44 11.19 9.15 5.48
N GLU A 45 10.78 10.42 5.45
CA GLU A 45 11.61 11.57 5.88
C GLU A 45 12.13 11.37 7.31
N LYS A 46 11.23 11.10 8.27
CA LYS A 46 11.59 10.85 9.67
C LYS A 46 12.53 9.67 9.85
N LEU A 47 12.29 8.57 9.13
CA LEU A 47 13.14 7.38 9.20
C LEU A 47 14.53 7.66 8.63
N ALA A 48 14.62 8.38 7.52
CA ALA A 48 15.89 8.78 6.91
C ALA A 48 16.68 9.73 7.82
N GLU A 49 16.03 10.76 8.35
CA GLU A 49 16.64 11.74 9.28
C GLU A 49 17.22 11.03 10.52
N ARG A 50 16.42 10.17 11.18
CA ARG A 50 16.86 9.38 12.33
C ARG A 50 18.08 8.51 12.00
N ASN A 51 18.07 7.82 10.86
CA ASN A 51 19.19 6.95 10.48
C ASN A 51 20.48 7.73 10.18
N ILE A 52 20.37 8.84 9.44
CA ILE A 52 21.51 9.69 9.10
C ILE A 52 22.10 10.29 10.36
N LYS A 53 21.25 10.84 11.24
CA LYS A 53 21.67 11.42 12.51
C LYS A 53 22.44 10.42 13.37
N SER A 54 21.85 9.25 13.63
CA SER A 54 22.50 8.21 14.43
C SER A 54 23.79 7.66 13.79
N PHE A 55 23.89 7.62 12.46
CA PHE A 55 25.11 7.24 11.78
C PHE A 55 26.26 8.23 12.05
N PHE A 56 26.02 9.54 11.93
CA PHE A 56 27.04 10.57 12.15
C PHE A 56 27.36 10.79 13.63
N GLU A 57 26.40 10.63 14.52
CA GLU A 57 26.58 10.76 15.97
C GLU A 57 27.08 9.45 16.63
N MET A 58 27.15 8.34 15.87
CA MET A 58 27.51 7.00 16.35
C MET A 58 26.62 6.50 17.51
N GLU A 59 25.35 6.92 17.53
CA GLU A 59 24.39 6.55 18.57
C GLU A 59 23.50 5.37 18.16
N ILE A 60 22.99 4.63 19.16
CA ILE A 60 22.00 3.58 18.90
C ILE A 60 20.67 4.24 18.53
N PRO A 61 20.11 3.93 17.35
CA PRO A 61 19.02 4.73 16.82
C PRO A 61 17.68 4.36 17.48
N GLU A 62 16.87 5.35 17.85
CA GLU A 62 15.60 5.13 18.59
C GLU A 62 14.63 4.20 17.85
N PRO A 63 13.83 3.36 18.54
CA PRO A 63 12.89 2.45 17.86
C PRO A 63 11.78 3.20 17.10
N LEU A 64 11.85 3.19 15.76
CA LEU A 64 10.78 3.68 14.89
C LEU A 64 10.04 2.50 14.23
N LYS A 65 8.75 2.38 14.50
CA LYS A 65 7.92 1.31 13.90
C LYS A 65 7.62 1.62 12.44
N THR A 66 7.87 0.64 11.58
CA THR A 66 7.47 0.66 10.17
C THR A 66 6.73 -0.64 9.88
N PRO A 67 5.64 -0.63 9.07
CA PRO A 67 4.93 -1.85 8.76
C PRO A 67 5.88 -2.89 8.14
N PRO A 68 5.80 -4.16 8.57
CA PRO A 68 6.64 -5.22 8.03
C PRO A 68 6.29 -5.50 6.56
N ARG A 69 7.21 -6.13 5.81
CA ARG A 69 7.06 -6.43 4.38
C ARG A 69 5.73 -7.11 4.02
N TYR A 70 5.26 -8.02 4.87
CA TYR A 70 4.01 -8.74 4.59
C TYR A 70 2.80 -7.81 4.63
N SER A 71 2.78 -6.80 5.50
CA SER A 71 1.69 -5.82 5.60
C SER A 71 1.59 -5.01 4.30
N TRP A 72 2.73 -4.56 3.77
CA TRP A 72 2.81 -3.92 2.46
C TRP A 72 2.24 -4.83 1.35
N GLY A 73 2.66 -6.10 1.31
CA GLY A 73 2.13 -7.07 0.35
C GLY A 73 0.62 -7.31 0.47
N LYS A 74 0.05 -7.26 1.68
CA LYS A 74 -1.40 -7.42 1.89
C LYS A 74 -2.19 -6.24 1.35
N ILE A 75 -1.73 -5.01 1.61
CA ILE A 75 -2.44 -3.82 1.15
C ILE A 75 -2.25 -3.56 -0.35
N SER A 76 -1.16 -4.03 -0.95
CA SER A 76 -0.90 -3.91 -2.40
C SER A 76 -1.63 -4.95 -3.27
N ARG A 77 -2.35 -5.90 -2.68
CA ARG A 77 -3.07 -6.93 -3.45
C ARG A 77 -4.26 -6.32 -4.19
N PHE A 78 -4.59 -6.87 -5.36
CA PHE A 78 -5.81 -6.48 -6.07
C PHE A 78 -7.05 -6.65 -5.20
N TYR A 79 -7.80 -5.56 -5.04
CA TYR A 79 -9.07 -5.58 -4.35
C TYR A 79 -10.08 -6.39 -5.16
N LYS A 80 -10.67 -7.42 -4.52
CA LYS A 80 -11.76 -8.20 -5.10
C LYS A 80 -13.02 -7.86 -4.32
N PHE A 81 -13.97 -7.18 -4.96
CA PHE A 81 -15.26 -6.91 -4.35
C PHE A 81 -16.06 -8.21 -4.22
N GLY A 82 -16.36 -8.62 -2.99
CA GLY A 82 -17.43 -9.57 -2.71
C GLY A 82 -18.73 -8.83 -2.42
N THR A 83 -19.88 -9.36 -2.84
CA THR A 83 -21.21 -8.78 -2.55
C THR A 83 -21.51 -8.61 -1.05
N MET A 84 -20.73 -9.26 -0.17
CA MET A 84 -20.80 -9.18 1.30
C MET A 84 -19.59 -8.46 1.93
N ASP A 85 -18.63 -7.96 1.14
CA ASP A 85 -17.46 -7.25 1.68
C ASP A 85 -17.88 -5.84 2.14
N LYS A 86 -17.69 -5.57 3.43
CA LYS A 86 -17.99 -4.27 4.07
C LYS A 86 -16.88 -3.24 3.88
N TYR A 87 -15.75 -3.64 3.30
CA TYR A 87 -14.52 -2.87 3.23
C TYR A 87 -14.40 -2.10 1.92
N TYR A 88 -13.95 -0.86 1.97
CA TYR A 88 -13.77 -0.01 0.79
C TYR A 88 -12.37 -0.11 0.16
N SER A 89 -11.43 -0.77 0.81
CA SER A 89 -10.07 -0.97 0.28
C SER A 89 -9.40 -2.17 0.95
N THR A 90 -8.25 -2.57 0.41
CA THR A 90 -7.38 -3.57 1.05
C THR A 90 -6.75 -3.05 2.33
N VAL A 91 -6.47 -1.74 2.42
CA VAL A 91 -5.98 -1.07 3.64
C VAL A 91 -7.05 -1.10 4.73
N HIS A 92 -8.28 -0.69 4.41
CA HIS A 92 -9.42 -0.77 5.30
C HIS A 92 -9.63 -2.20 5.81
N LYS A 93 -9.65 -3.18 4.90
CA LYS A 93 -9.77 -4.59 5.25
C LYS A 93 -8.64 -5.06 6.16
N TYR A 94 -7.39 -4.68 5.86
CA TYR A 94 -6.23 -5.01 6.67
C TYR A 94 -6.38 -4.47 8.08
N VAL A 95 -6.69 -3.18 8.24
CA VAL A 95 -6.82 -2.53 9.55
C VAL A 95 -7.93 -3.15 10.40
N GLU A 96 -9.09 -3.48 9.82
CA GLU A 96 -10.21 -4.05 10.57
C GLU A 96 -10.07 -5.56 10.86
N THR A 97 -9.26 -6.30 10.10
CA THR A 97 -9.13 -7.76 10.26
C THR A 97 -7.83 -8.21 10.92
N CYS A 98 -6.78 -7.40 10.88
CA CYS A 98 -5.51 -7.73 11.51
C CYS A 98 -5.58 -7.52 13.03
N LYS A 99 -5.82 -8.61 13.75
CA LYS A 99 -5.82 -8.64 15.23
C LYS A 99 -4.42 -8.55 15.84
N ASN A 100 -3.37 -8.91 15.10
CA ASN A 100 -1.97 -8.76 15.52
C ASN A 100 -1.07 -8.42 14.31
N PRO A 101 -0.56 -7.19 14.20
CA PRO A 101 0.37 -6.78 13.13
C PRO A 101 1.82 -7.21 13.38
N GLU A 102 2.10 -7.98 14.44
CA GLU A 102 3.44 -8.41 14.84
C GLU A 102 3.62 -9.95 14.80
N ASP A 103 2.55 -10.71 14.54
CA ASP A 103 2.59 -12.19 14.51
C ASP A 103 2.52 -12.71 13.06
N PRO A 104 3.65 -13.16 12.47
CA PRO A 104 3.76 -13.54 11.08
C PRO A 104 3.39 -15.01 10.82
N MET A 105 2.82 -15.72 11.81
CA MET A 105 2.67 -17.18 11.80
C MET A 105 1.56 -17.69 10.85
N ARG A 106 1.63 -17.37 9.55
CA ARG A 106 1.03 -18.16 8.46
C ARG A 106 1.47 -17.63 7.08
N PHE A 107 2.51 -18.29 6.55
CA PHE A 107 2.77 -18.60 5.13
C PHE A 107 3.98 -17.98 4.41
N LEU A 108 4.81 -18.94 3.97
CA LEU A 108 5.55 -19.11 2.72
C LEU A 108 6.59 -18.06 2.35
N SER A 109 7.79 -18.36 2.85
CA SER A 109 9.06 -17.96 2.26
C SER A 109 9.13 -18.48 0.82
N THR A 110 8.88 -17.61 -0.16
CA THR A 110 9.40 -17.81 -1.51
C THR A 110 10.85 -17.32 -1.48
N LYS A 111 11.79 -18.23 -1.21
CA LYS A 111 13.21 -17.98 -1.50
C LYS A 111 13.32 -17.74 -3.00
N SER A 112 13.60 -16.50 -3.39
CA SER A 112 14.03 -16.16 -4.75
C SER A 112 15.53 -15.93 -4.67
N GLY A 113 16.30 -16.94 -5.08
CA GLY A 113 17.70 -16.77 -5.42
C GLY A 113 17.77 -16.30 -6.86
N ASP A 114 18.11 -15.03 -7.06
CA ASP A 114 18.93 -14.52 -8.15
C ASP A 114 19.37 -13.09 -7.79
N SER A 115 20.63 -12.72 -8.06
CA SER A 115 21.31 -11.59 -7.42
C SER A 115 21.22 -10.24 -8.16
N SER A 116 20.23 -10.05 -9.02
CA SER A 116 19.99 -8.77 -9.69
C SER A 116 18.83 -8.02 -9.02
N ASN A 117 19.06 -6.76 -8.64
CA ASN A 117 17.97 -5.88 -8.17
C ASN A 117 16.88 -5.81 -9.27
N PRO A 118 15.60 -5.98 -8.91
CA PRO A 118 14.52 -5.80 -9.88
C PRO A 118 14.47 -4.34 -10.33
N ALA A 119 14.09 -4.09 -11.59
CA ALA A 119 13.99 -2.73 -12.17
C ALA A 119 13.12 -1.76 -11.33
N ALA A 120 12.18 -2.29 -10.55
CA ALA A 120 11.38 -1.48 -9.63
C ALA A 120 12.18 -0.85 -8.47
N LEU A 121 13.43 -1.28 -8.25
CA LEU A 121 14.35 -0.78 -7.23
C LEU A 121 15.55 -0.03 -7.83
N ASP A 122 15.52 0.30 -9.13
CA ASP A 122 16.62 1.01 -9.82
C ASP A 122 16.94 2.37 -9.18
N PHE A 123 15.94 3.01 -8.57
CA PHE A 123 16.11 4.25 -7.80
C PHE A 123 17.09 4.14 -6.62
N VAL A 124 17.33 2.93 -6.09
CA VAL A 124 18.29 2.69 -5.00
C VAL A 124 19.72 2.87 -5.51
N ASP A 125 19.98 2.43 -6.74
CA ASP A 125 21.30 2.47 -7.36
C ASP A 125 21.59 3.89 -7.92
N GLU A 126 20.56 4.64 -8.35
CA GLU A 126 20.70 6.06 -8.73
C GLU A 126 21.14 6.97 -7.56
N CYS A 127 20.60 6.76 -6.35
CA CYS A 127 21.01 7.53 -5.16
C CYS A 127 22.48 7.29 -4.75
N THR A 128 23.09 6.19 -5.21
CA THR A 128 24.50 5.86 -4.92
C THR A 128 25.46 6.65 -5.80
N MET A 129 25.01 7.18 -6.94
CA MET A 129 25.86 7.89 -7.93
C MET A 129 25.83 9.42 -7.80
N MET A 130 25.17 9.99 -6.79
CA MET A 130 25.13 11.45 -6.55
C MET A 130 26.10 11.93 -5.45
N LEU A 131 27.16 11.17 -5.17
CA LEU A 131 28.33 11.60 -4.38
C LEU A 131 29.57 11.64 -5.27
#